data_AF-A0A380CJY4-F1
#
_entry.id   AF-A0A380CJY4-F1
#
_cell.length_a   1.000
_cell.length_b   1.000
_cell.length_c   1.000
_cell.angle_alpha   90.00
_cell.angle_beta   90.00
_cell.angle_gamma   90.00
#
_symmetry.space_group_name_H-M   'P 1'
#
loop_
_entity.id
_entity.type
_entity.pdbx_description
1 polymer ?
#
loop_
_entity_poly.entity_id
_entity_poly.type
_entity_poly.pdbx_seq_one_letter_code
_entity_poly.pdbx_strand_id
1 'polypeptide(L)'
;MLVTINSSAQSTHSSHEQKMGNPQINVNEGETEQQKAYTCPMHPEILSDKPGNCPKCGMKLVPKKMEGNESHGEMNMNKQAQENVPMLPEKIIGGGKVVKYHLYVKDTIVTYGGKSKRAIAVNGQIPMPTLTFTEGDTAEIMVHNLMDEATSLHWHGVMLPNKEDGVPWLTQKPIEPNSTYTYRFPIIQHGTHWYHSHSGMQEQIGMYGSFIMNKREGDPTFRKGIDDLPTVPLILSEWTNLNPDNVHRMLHNANDWFAIKKGTTQSYLEAIKEGHFKTKVTNEWKRMLAMDVSDVYYDKFLINGADGQQLSQFKAGDKVRLRIANGGASSYFWINYAGGKITVVASDGNDVEPVEVDRLIVGGFGNLRYHRYHS
;
A
#
# COMPACT_ATOMS: atom_id res chain seq x y z
N MET A 1 -16.22 6.90 2.13
CA MET A 1 -17.50 6.33 2.64
C MET A 1 -18.35 7.42 3.29
N LEU A 2 -19.64 7.18 3.47
CA LEU A 2 -20.58 8.09 4.15
C LEU A 2 -21.07 7.46 5.46
N VAL A 3 -21.26 8.30 6.47
CA VAL A 3 -21.83 7.93 7.78
C VAL A 3 -22.83 8.99 8.24
N THR A 4 -23.81 8.59 9.06
CA THR A 4 -24.69 9.52 9.76
C THR A 4 -24.35 9.50 11.25
N ILE A 5 -24.05 10.65 11.84
CA ILE A 5 -23.64 10.75 13.24
C ILE A 5 -24.85 10.43 14.15
N ASN A 6 -24.72 9.40 14.99
CA ASN A 6 -25.75 9.05 15.96
C ASN A 6 -25.46 9.63 17.35
N SER A 7 -26.52 9.89 18.13
CA SER A 7 -26.45 10.46 19.48
C SER A 7 -25.82 9.53 20.54
N SER A 8 -25.55 8.26 20.22
CA SER A 8 -25.17 7.21 21.18
C SER A 8 -23.81 6.55 20.95
N ALA A 9 -22.96 7.04 20.05
CA ALA A 9 -21.67 6.41 19.77
C ALA A 9 -20.59 6.81 20.81
N GLN A 10 -20.70 6.30 22.04
CA GLN A 10 -19.55 6.14 22.93
C GLN A 10 -18.88 4.81 22.62
N SER A 11 -17.62 4.84 22.16
CA SER A 11 -16.88 3.64 21.79
C SER A 11 -16.44 2.85 23.03
N THR A 12 -17.07 1.69 23.27
CA THR A 12 -16.45 0.61 24.04
C THR A 12 -15.60 -0.23 23.08
N HIS A 13 -14.28 -0.21 23.25
CA HIS A 13 -13.40 -1.17 22.58
C HIS A 13 -13.68 -2.57 23.12
N SER A 14 -14.24 -3.44 22.28
CA SER A 14 -14.34 -4.88 22.56
C SER A 14 -13.55 -5.63 21.50
N SER A 15 -12.48 -6.30 21.93
CA SER A 15 -11.79 -7.31 21.16
C SER A 15 -12.55 -8.63 21.30
N HIS A 16 -13.21 -9.07 20.23
CA HIS A 16 -13.77 -10.42 20.13
C HIS A 16 -13.19 -11.13 18.90
N GLU A 17 -12.40 -12.15 19.17
CA GLU A 17 -12.02 -13.19 18.21
C GLU A 17 -13.20 -14.14 18.00
N GLN A 18 -13.64 -14.31 16.75
CA GLN A 18 -14.48 -15.44 16.39
C GLN A 18 -14.05 -16.07 15.06
N LYS A 19 -13.83 -17.39 15.13
CA LYS A 19 -13.42 -18.30 14.06
C LYS A 19 -14.49 -18.36 12.97
N MET A 20 -14.09 -18.27 11.70
CA MET A 20 -14.97 -18.56 10.56
C MET A 20 -14.52 -19.84 9.84
N GLY A 21 -15.49 -20.75 9.65
CA GLY A 21 -15.36 -21.95 8.82
C GLY A 21 -15.45 -21.61 7.32
N ASN A 22 -14.90 -22.51 6.51
CA ASN A 22 -14.65 -22.32 5.08
C ASN A 22 -15.64 -23.14 4.23
N PRO A 23 -16.34 -22.57 3.23
CA PRO A 23 -16.98 -23.35 2.18
C PRO A 23 -16.06 -23.47 0.94
N GLN A 24 -15.95 -24.69 0.40
CA GLN A 24 -15.21 -24.99 -0.83
C GLN A 24 -16.04 -24.68 -2.08
N ILE A 25 -15.40 -24.10 -3.10
CA ILE A 25 -15.93 -23.98 -4.47
C ILE A 25 -14.92 -24.67 -5.40
N ASN A 26 -15.42 -25.62 -6.18
CA ASN A 26 -14.67 -26.31 -7.25
C ASN A 26 -14.85 -25.58 -8.59
N VAL A 27 -13.78 -25.46 -9.35
CA VAL A 27 -13.81 -25.11 -10.78
C VAL A 27 -12.97 -26.12 -11.55
N ASN A 28 -13.59 -26.74 -12.55
CA ASN A 28 -12.96 -27.61 -13.55
C ASN A 28 -12.57 -26.76 -14.76
N GLU A 29 -11.37 -26.96 -15.29
CA GLU A 29 -10.95 -26.42 -16.59
C GLU A 29 -10.48 -27.57 -17.52
N GLY A 30 -10.95 -27.52 -18.76
CA GLY A 30 -10.60 -28.45 -19.84
C GLY A 30 -9.38 -27.99 -20.65
N GLU A 31 -8.62 -28.97 -21.14
CA GLU A 31 -7.35 -28.79 -21.84
C GLU A 31 -7.51 -28.64 -23.37
N THR A 32 -6.57 -27.93 -24.01
CA THR A 32 -6.20 -28.12 -25.42
C THR A 32 -4.67 -28.13 -25.58
N GLU A 33 -4.18 -29.10 -26.36
CA GLU A 33 -2.77 -29.48 -26.56
C GLU A 33 -1.94 -28.48 -27.38
N GLN A 34 -0.72 -28.19 -26.92
CA GLN A 34 0.40 -27.66 -27.73
C GLN A 34 1.70 -28.41 -27.38
N GLN A 35 2.46 -28.80 -28.41
CA GLN A 35 3.69 -29.62 -28.34
C GLN A 35 4.77 -29.00 -27.43
N LYS A 36 5.20 -29.76 -26.40
CA LYS A 36 6.16 -29.33 -25.38
C LYS A 36 7.55 -29.89 -25.69
N ALA A 37 8.53 -29.03 -25.94
CA ALA A 37 9.95 -29.40 -25.86
C ALA A 37 10.36 -29.50 -24.38
N TYR A 38 11.27 -30.40 -24.01
CA TYR A 38 11.75 -30.63 -22.64
C TYR A 38 13.24 -30.29 -22.52
N THR A 39 13.67 -29.68 -21.41
CA THR A 39 15.05 -29.31 -21.13
C THR A 39 15.49 -29.70 -19.71
N CYS A 40 16.80 -29.80 -19.45
CA CYS A 40 17.30 -30.09 -18.11
C CYS A 40 17.52 -28.76 -17.35
N PRO A 41 17.00 -28.59 -16.12
CA PRO A 41 17.23 -27.37 -15.33
C PRO A 41 18.70 -27.04 -15.09
N MET A 42 19.57 -28.08 -15.06
CA MET A 42 21.01 -27.94 -14.85
C MET A 42 21.83 -27.89 -16.15
N HIS A 43 21.25 -28.31 -17.27
CA HIS A 43 21.91 -28.33 -18.58
C HIS A 43 20.91 -27.82 -19.64
N PRO A 44 20.68 -26.50 -19.71
CA PRO A 44 19.67 -25.90 -20.57
C PRO A 44 19.92 -26.11 -22.08
N GLU A 45 21.13 -26.53 -22.45
CA GLU A 45 21.50 -26.94 -23.81
C GLU A 45 20.93 -28.29 -24.23
N ILE A 46 20.52 -29.13 -23.27
CA ILE A 46 19.87 -30.42 -23.55
C ILE A 46 18.40 -30.16 -23.86
N LEU A 47 17.99 -30.44 -25.10
CA LEU A 47 16.62 -30.35 -25.58
C LEU A 47 16.14 -31.73 -26.04
N SER A 48 14.93 -32.10 -25.65
CA SER A 48 14.28 -33.36 -26.00
C SER A 48 12.84 -33.09 -26.42
N ASP A 49 12.38 -33.81 -27.43
CA ASP A 49 10.97 -33.82 -27.88
C ASP A 49 10.09 -34.70 -26.96
N LYS A 50 10.70 -35.49 -26.07
CA LYS A 50 10.03 -36.43 -25.16
C LYS A 50 10.48 -36.27 -23.71
N PRO A 51 9.61 -36.55 -22.72
CA PRO A 51 10.00 -36.59 -21.32
C PRO A 51 11.01 -37.72 -21.07
N GLY A 52 12.02 -37.46 -20.25
CA GLY A 52 13.08 -38.41 -19.95
C GLY A 52 14.04 -37.88 -18.89
N ASN A 53 15.15 -38.59 -18.67
CA ASN A 53 16.21 -38.14 -17.77
C ASN A 53 17.36 -37.54 -18.58
N CYS A 54 17.99 -36.50 -18.04
CA CYS A 54 19.15 -35.87 -18.63
C CYS A 54 20.30 -36.88 -18.71
N PRO A 55 20.90 -37.12 -19.89
CA PRO A 55 21.99 -38.07 -20.04
C PRO A 55 23.29 -37.62 -19.36
N LYS A 56 23.41 -36.32 -19.00
CA LYS A 56 24.59 -35.78 -18.29
C LYS A 56 24.51 -35.92 -16.77
N CYS A 57 23.35 -35.66 -16.16
CA CYS A 57 23.20 -35.65 -14.70
C CYS A 57 22.11 -36.55 -14.14
N GLY A 58 21.38 -37.28 -14.99
CA GLY A 58 20.30 -38.18 -14.57
C GLY A 58 19.02 -37.50 -14.10
N MET A 59 18.98 -36.17 -13.97
CA MET A 59 17.78 -35.44 -13.53
C MET A 59 16.68 -35.40 -14.59
N LYS A 60 15.42 -35.42 -14.16
CA LYS A 60 14.25 -35.45 -15.05
C LYS A 60 14.13 -34.14 -15.85
N LEU A 61 13.90 -34.25 -17.16
CA LEU A 61 13.71 -33.10 -18.04
C LEU A 61 12.36 -32.44 -17.80
N VAL A 62 12.32 -31.11 -17.86
CA VAL A 62 11.13 -30.27 -17.62
C VAL A 62 10.70 -29.55 -18.90
N PRO A 63 9.41 -29.33 -19.14
CA PRO A 63 8.93 -28.70 -20.37
C PRO A 63 9.39 -27.23 -20.47
N LYS A 64 9.99 -26.87 -21.60
CA LYS A 64 10.40 -25.53 -22.00
C LYS A 64 9.32 -24.93 -22.90
N LYS A 65 8.74 -23.79 -22.50
CA LYS A 65 7.92 -22.96 -23.39
C LYS A 65 8.85 -22.27 -24.40
N MET A 66 8.50 -22.31 -25.69
CA MET A 66 9.23 -21.56 -26.71
C MET A 66 8.87 -20.08 -26.59
N GLU A 67 9.81 -19.26 -26.17
CA GLU A 67 9.74 -17.80 -26.32
C GLU A 67 10.26 -17.44 -27.71
N GLY A 68 9.50 -16.60 -28.44
CA GLY A 68 9.83 -16.16 -29.78
C GLY A 68 11.10 -15.30 -29.81
N ASN A 69 11.89 -15.49 -30.87
CA ASN A 69 13.13 -14.77 -31.17
C ASN A 69 13.00 -13.25 -31.02
N GLU A 70 13.81 -12.65 -30.15
CA GLU A 70 14.34 -11.31 -30.35
C GLU A 70 15.87 -11.38 -30.45
N SER A 71 16.37 -11.14 -31.66
CA SER A 71 17.79 -11.08 -31.97
C SER A 71 18.41 -9.78 -31.47
N HIS A 72 19.52 -9.88 -30.75
CA HIS A 72 20.40 -8.79 -30.37
C HIS A 72 20.82 -7.94 -31.58
N GLY A 73 20.35 -6.69 -31.63
CA GLY A 73 20.87 -5.64 -32.49
C GLY A 73 21.34 -4.47 -31.63
N GLU A 74 22.63 -4.14 -31.74
CA GLU A 74 23.20 -2.91 -31.18
C GLU A 74 22.42 -1.69 -31.68
N MET A 75 21.80 -0.93 -30.79
CA MET A 75 21.16 0.33 -31.16
C MET A 75 21.97 1.51 -30.64
N ASN A 76 22.69 2.12 -31.60
CA ASN A 76 23.16 3.49 -31.53
C ASN A 76 22.01 4.42 -31.11
N MET A 77 22.18 5.13 -29.99
CA MET A 77 21.22 6.11 -29.48
C MET A 77 21.07 7.26 -30.49
N ASN A 78 20.02 7.21 -31.29
CA ASN A 78 19.60 8.35 -32.10
C ASN A 78 18.88 9.35 -31.20
N LYS A 79 19.33 10.60 -31.20
CA LYS A 79 18.92 11.72 -30.31
C LYS A 79 17.44 12.14 -30.40
N GLN A 80 16.59 11.39 -31.09
CA GLN A 80 15.18 11.70 -31.33
C GLN A 80 14.19 10.86 -30.51
N ALA A 81 14.66 9.86 -29.75
CA ALA A 81 13.79 9.04 -28.90
C ALA A 81 13.42 9.70 -27.55
N GLN A 82 13.86 10.94 -27.29
CA GLN A 82 13.56 11.68 -26.06
C GLN A 82 12.29 12.54 -26.12
N GLU A 83 11.58 12.61 -27.26
CA GLU A 83 10.41 13.49 -27.40
C GLU A 83 9.05 12.80 -27.25
N ASN A 84 8.97 11.47 -27.15
CA ASN A 84 7.71 10.76 -26.98
C ASN A 84 7.63 10.05 -25.62
N VAL A 85 7.71 10.84 -24.54
CA VAL A 85 7.16 10.41 -23.24
C VAL A 85 5.64 10.37 -23.41
N PRO A 86 4.92 9.31 -23.00
CA PRO A 86 3.46 9.33 -23.00
C PRO A 86 3.00 10.52 -22.15
N MET A 87 2.55 11.59 -22.82
CA MET A 87 1.86 12.66 -22.12
C MET A 87 0.58 12.07 -21.55
N LEU A 88 0.28 12.41 -20.29
CA LEU A 88 -1.04 12.21 -19.71
C LEU A 88 -2.11 12.65 -20.74
N PRO A 89 -3.28 12.00 -20.79
CA PRO A 89 -4.32 12.37 -21.74
C PRO A 89 -4.55 13.88 -21.72
N GLU A 90 -4.80 14.44 -22.90
CA GLU A 90 -4.93 15.87 -23.27
C GLU A 90 -5.94 16.69 -22.45
N LYS A 91 -6.49 16.13 -21.37
CA LYS A 91 -7.30 16.81 -20.37
C LYS A 91 -6.40 17.69 -19.49
N ILE A 92 -5.70 18.67 -20.09
CA ILE A 92 -5.21 19.82 -19.34
C ILE A 92 -6.45 20.64 -18.99
N ILE A 93 -6.99 20.38 -17.82
CA ILE A 93 -8.12 21.12 -17.28
C ILE A 93 -7.59 22.48 -16.85
N GLY A 94 -7.63 23.45 -17.76
CA GLY A 94 -7.30 24.83 -17.46
C GLY A 94 -8.31 25.46 -16.48
N GLY A 95 -7.88 26.52 -15.79
CA GLY A 95 -8.75 27.36 -14.95
C GLY A 95 -8.57 27.19 -13.43
N GLY A 96 -7.77 26.23 -12.97
CA GLY A 96 -7.39 26.14 -11.55
C GLY A 96 -6.21 27.05 -11.17
N LYS A 97 -5.89 27.09 -9.88
CA LYS A 97 -4.81 27.92 -9.32
C LYS A 97 -3.55 27.10 -9.07
N VAL A 98 -2.41 27.78 -8.94
CA VAL A 98 -1.20 27.14 -8.40
C VAL A 98 -1.35 27.05 -6.88
N VAL A 99 -1.38 25.83 -6.35
CA VAL A 99 -1.46 25.56 -4.92
C VAL A 99 -0.07 25.14 -4.44
N LYS A 100 0.49 25.94 -3.53
CA LYS A 100 1.87 25.79 -3.06
C LYS A 100 1.92 25.18 -1.66
N TYR A 101 2.78 24.20 -1.48
CA TYR A 101 3.09 23.63 -0.17
C TYR A 101 4.59 23.60 0.08
N HIS A 102 4.99 23.91 1.31
CA HIS A 102 6.35 23.68 1.82
C HIS A 102 6.31 22.53 2.83
N LEU A 103 7.09 21.50 2.57
CA LEU A 103 7.21 20.30 3.39
C LEU A 103 8.63 20.25 3.96
N TYR A 104 8.78 20.57 5.24
CA TYR A 104 10.04 20.50 5.97
C TYR A 104 10.17 19.13 6.64
N VAL A 105 11.01 18.27 6.08
CA VAL A 105 11.23 16.91 6.54
C VAL A 105 12.34 16.91 7.59
N LYS A 106 12.04 16.43 8.80
CA LYS A 106 12.98 16.38 9.92
C LYS A 106 12.85 15.10 10.72
N ASP A 107 13.96 14.68 11.30
CA ASP A 107 13.97 13.70 12.38
C ASP A 107 13.18 14.20 13.59
N THR A 108 12.47 13.27 14.22
CA THR A 108 11.78 13.49 15.49
C THR A 108 11.84 12.23 16.36
N ILE A 109 11.36 12.36 17.60
CA ILE A 109 11.20 11.25 18.53
C ILE A 109 9.72 11.13 18.91
N VAL A 110 9.19 9.91 18.82
CA VAL A 110 7.81 9.60 19.24
C VAL A 110 7.79 8.52 20.32
N THR A 111 6.67 8.43 21.03
CA THR A 111 6.45 7.48 22.12
C THR A 111 5.17 6.64 21.95
N TYR A 112 4.68 6.47 20.71
CA TYR A 112 3.44 5.75 20.43
C TYR A 112 3.38 4.37 21.09
N GLY A 113 4.45 3.57 20.97
CA GLY A 113 4.58 2.25 21.59
C GLY A 113 5.10 2.27 23.03
N GLY A 114 4.95 3.38 23.78
CA GLY A 114 5.42 3.52 25.16
C GLY A 114 6.94 3.62 25.33
N LYS A 115 7.70 3.67 24.24
CA LYS A 115 9.16 3.83 24.23
C LYS A 115 9.54 4.95 23.25
N SER A 116 10.55 5.74 23.60
CA SER A 116 11.10 6.75 22.71
C SER A 116 11.78 6.08 21.51
N LYS A 117 11.32 6.42 20.31
CA LYS A 117 11.81 5.88 19.04
C LYS A 117 11.97 6.99 18.01
N ARG A 118 12.99 6.84 17.15
CA ARG A 118 13.18 7.69 15.97
C ARG A 118 11.95 7.60 15.08
N ALA A 119 11.50 8.75 14.60
CA ALA A 119 10.50 8.92 13.59
C ALA A 119 10.90 10.07 12.67
N ILE A 120 10.18 10.24 11.56
CA ILE A 120 10.36 11.38 10.67
C ILE A 120 9.04 12.12 10.62
N ALA A 121 9.10 13.42 10.89
CA ALA A 121 7.96 14.32 10.84
C ALA A 121 8.11 15.30 9.69
N VAL A 122 6.97 15.69 9.12
CA VAL A 122 6.90 16.78 8.15
C VAL A 122 6.12 17.93 8.77
N ASN A 123 6.72 19.12 8.75
CA ASN A 123 6.17 20.31 9.41
C ASN A 123 5.86 20.08 10.90
N GLY A 124 6.66 19.24 11.57
CA GLY A 124 6.55 18.97 13.00
C GLY A 124 5.43 18.00 13.39
N GLN A 125 4.78 17.33 12.44
CA GLN A 125 3.71 16.37 12.71
C GLN A 125 3.88 15.04 11.98
N ILE A 126 3.27 14.01 12.56
CA ILE A 126 3.03 12.69 11.98
C ILE A 126 1.54 12.41 12.19
N PRO A 127 0.76 12.09 11.13
CA PRO A 127 1.17 11.95 9.73
C PRO A 127 1.59 13.28 9.11
N MET A 128 2.18 13.22 7.92
CA MET A 128 2.48 14.41 7.13
C MET A 128 1.20 15.23 6.87
N PRO A 129 1.30 16.55 6.65
CA PRO A 129 0.14 17.42 6.42
C PRO A 129 -0.79 16.91 5.32
N THR A 130 -2.11 17.06 5.50
CA THR A 130 -3.03 16.74 4.40
C THR A 130 -2.87 17.77 3.29
N LEU A 131 -2.52 17.30 2.08
CA LEU A 131 -2.46 18.15 0.89
C LEU A 131 -3.83 18.15 0.24
N THR A 132 -4.37 19.32 -0.07
CA THR A 132 -5.71 19.46 -0.65
C THR A 132 -5.65 20.32 -1.90
N PHE A 133 -6.21 19.79 -2.99
CA PHE A 133 -6.29 20.42 -4.29
C PHE A 133 -7.70 20.30 -4.85
N THR A 134 -7.99 21.04 -5.91
CA THR A 134 -9.17 20.88 -6.74
C THR A 134 -8.74 20.49 -8.15
N GLU A 135 -9.51 19.63 -8.82
CA GLU A 135 -9.28 19.28 -10.23
C GLU A 135 -9.14 20.53 -11.10
N GLY A 136 -8.05 20.61 -11.87
CA GLY A 136 -7.62 21.78 -12.64
C GLY A 136 -6.55 22.65 -11.97
N ASP A 137 -6.29 22.47 -10.66
CA ASP A 137 -5.17 23.14 -9.99
C ASP A 137 -3.81 22.66 -10.53
N THR A 138 -2.77 23.45 -10.31
CA THR A 138 -1.37 22.99 -10.45
C THR A 138 -0.77 22.83 -9.05
N ALA A 139 -0.33 21.62 -8.71
CA ALA A 139 0.43 21.39 -7.49
C ALA A 139 1.87 21.90 -7.66
N GLU A 140 2.35 22.64 -6.67
CA GLU A 140 3.76 23.03 -6.55
C GLU A 140 4.20 22.74 -5.12
N ILE A 141 4.93 21.64 -4.93
CA ILE A 141 5.25 21.09 -3.61
C ILE A 141 6.76 21.10 -3.42
N MET A 142 7.23 21.96 -2.51
CA MET A 142 8.64 22.11 -2.18
C MET A 142 8.96 21.24 -0.98
N VAL A 143 9.77 20.20 -1.19
CA VAL A 143 10.25 19.29 -0.15
C VAL A 143 11.64 19.73 0.26
N HIS A 144 11.75 20.23 1.48
CA HIS A 144 13.00 20.59 2.14
C HIS A 144 13.46 19.41 2.99
N ASN A 145 14.47 18.67 2.52
CA ASN A 145 15.07 17.61 3.30
C ASN A 145 16.06 18.21 4.30
N LEU A 146 15.70 18.23 5.58
CA LEU A 146 16.53 18.75 6.67
C LEU A 146 17.07 17.63 7.56
N MET A 147 17.01 16.38 7.07
CA MET A 147 17.61 15.21 7.70
C MET A 147 19.04 15.00 7.18
N ASP A 148 19.77 14.10 7.83
CA ASP A 148 21.10 13.64 7.41
C ASP A 148 21.05 12.42 6.47
N GLU A 149 19.86 12.02 6.03
CA GLU A 149 19.63 10.93 5.07
C GLU A 149 18.80 11.40 3.87
N ALA A 150 18.98 10.76 2.71
CA ALA A 150 18.23 11.11 1.50
C ALA A 150 16.74 10.71 1.62
N THR A 151 15.86 11.43 0.93
CA THR A 151 14.41 11.17 0.91
C THR A 151 13.85 11.28 -0.50
N SER A 152 12.61 10.85 -0.68
CA SER A 152 11.77 11.10 -1.86
C SER A 152 10.32 11.11 -1.41
N LEU A 153 9.39 11.59 -2.24
CA LEU A 153 7.96 11.51 -1.95
C LEU A 153 7.23 11.03 -3.21
N HIS A 154 6.49 9.95 -3.08
CA HIS A 154 5.63 9.38 -4.12
C HIS A 154 4.16 9.72 -3.87
N TRP A 155 3.41 9.93 -4.95
CA TRP A 155 2.02 10.37 -4.96
C TRP A 155 1.10 9.21 -5.34
N HIS A 156 0.68 8.43 -4.34
CA HIS A 156 0.07 7.13 -4.57
C HIS A 156 -1.27 7.20 -5.31
N GLY A 157 -1.31 6.64 -6.51
CA GLY A 157 -2.49 6.61 -7.38
C GLY A 157 -2.80 7.95 -8.07
N VAL A 158 -1.87 8.92 -8.04
CA VAL A 158 -2.02 10.20 -8.73
C VAL A 158 -1.49 10.08 -10.16
N MET A 159 -2.30 10.48 -11.16
CA MET A 159 -1.87 10.57 -12.55
C MET A 159 -1.05 11.84 -12.75
N LEU A 160 0.25 11.66 -12.97
CA LEU A 160 1.23 12.73 -13.11
C LEU A 160 2.27 12.39 -14.19
N PRO A 161 3.02 13.37 -14.72
CA PRO A 161 4.14 13.08 -15.61
C PRO A 161 5.19 12.23 -14.89
N ASN A 162 5.73 11.21 -15.55
CA ASN A 162 6.65 10.23 -14.95
C ASN A 162 7.79 10.88 -14.12
N LYS A 163 8.36 12.00 -14.58
CA LYS A 163 9.46 12.71 -13.88
C LYS A 163 9.09 13.26 -12.48
N GLU A 164 7.80 13.39 -12.18
CA GLU A 164 7.28 13.94 -10.92
C GLU A 164 6.85 12.83 -9.94
N ASP A 165 7.04 11.55 -10.30
CA ASP A 165 6.50 10.40 -9.58
C ASP A 165 7.19 10.09 -8.26
N GLY A 166 8.44 10.56 -8.07
CA GLY A 166 9.07 10.47 -6.76
C GLY A 166 9.67 9.12 -6.40
N VAL A 167 9.98 8.28 -7.38
CA VAL A 167 10.63 6.97 -7.19
C VAL A 167 12.13 7.11 -7.46
N PRO A 168 12.99 7.03 -6.43
CA PRO A 168 14.43 7.17 -6.59
C PRO A 168 15.01 6.20 -7.61
N TRP A 169 15.95 6.69 -8.42
CA TRP A 169 16.68 5.95 -9.46
C TRP A 169 15.84 5.46 -10.64
N LEU A 170 14.52 5.59 -10.58
CA LEU A 170 13.62 5.30 -11.69
C LEU A 170 13.11 6.59 -12.34
N THR A 171 12.47 7.46 -11.56
CA THR A 171 11.84 8.67 -12.07
C THR A 171 12.59 9.95 -11.68
N GLN A 172 13.32 9.91 -10.57
CA GLN A 172 14.18 11.00 -10.12
C GLN A 172 15.40 10.52 -9.33
N LYS A 173 16.36 11.42 -9.08
CA LYS A 173 17.38 11.20 -8.06
C LYS A 173 16.80 11.40 -6.65
N PRO A 174 17.35 10.73 -5.62
CA PRO A 174 17.02 11.05 -4.24
C PRO A 174 17.19 12.54 -3.93
N ILE A 175 16.34 13.06 -3.05
CA ILE A 175 16.49 14.39 -2.48
C ILE A 175 17.55 14.29 -1.39
N GLU A 176 18.76 14.78 -1.70
CA GLU A 176 19.92 14.68 -0.82
C GLU A 176 19.70 15.40 0.54
N PRO A 177 20.44 15.03 1.59
CA PRO A 177 20.46 15.75 2.87
C PRO A 177 20.66 17.26 2.67
N ASN A 178 19.94 18.06 3.46
CA ASN A 178 20.02 19.53 3.44
C ASN A 178 19.75 20.17 2.06
N SER A 179 18.99 19.49 1.20
CA SER A 179 18.62 19.98 -0.13
C SER A 179 17.10 20.19 -0.27
N THR A 180 16.69 20.84 -1.35
CA THR A 180 15.28 21.08 -1.66
C THR A 180 14.96 20.58 -3.07
N TYR A 181 13.83 19.91 -3.20
CA TYR A 181 13.29 19.49 -4.49
C TYR A 181 11.86 19.99 -4.63
N THR A 182 11.48 20.44 -5.82
CA THR A 182 10.14 20.94 -6.12
C THR A 182 9.45 20.00 -7.08
N TYR A 183 8.36 19.38 -6.64
CA TYR A 183 7.44 18.67 -7.50
C TYR A 183 6.43 19.65 -8.10
N ARG A 184 6.18 19.57 -9.40
CA ARG A 184 5.23 20.46 -10.07
C ARG A 184 4.44 19.77 -11.18
N PHE A 185 3.17 19.51 -10.94
CA PHE A 185 2.30 18.79 -11.89
C PHE A 185 0.85 19.29 -11.84
N PRO A 186 0.09 19.16 -12.96
CA PRO A 186 -1.33 19.49 -12.99
C PRO A 186 -2.16 18.43 -12.24
N ILE A 187 -3.22 18.86 -11.57
CA ILE A 187 -4.21 17.99 -10.94
C ILE A 187 -5.32 17.71 -11.97
N ILE A 188 -5.25 16.55 -12.61
CA ILE A 188 -6.18 16.17 -13.70
C ILE A 188 -7.26 15.17 -13.28
N GLN A 189 -7.24 14.77 -12.01
CA GLN A 189 -8.20 13.84 -11.42
C GLN A 189 -8.69 14.36 -10.07
N HIS A 190 -9.73 13.74 -9.54
CA HIS A 190 -10.26 13.97 -8.21
C HIS A 190 -10.19 12.68 -7.38
N GLY A 191 -10.36 12.77 -6.05
CA GLY A 191 -10.49 11.59 -5.22
C GLY A 191 -9.81 11.67 -3.85
N THR A 192 -9.66 10.52 -3.23
CA THR A 192 -8.90 10.32 -1.98
C THR A 192 -7.68 9.48 -2.32
N HIS A 193 -6.51 10.08 -2.15
CA HIS A 193 -5.21 9.48 -2.36
C HIS A 193 -4.36 9.73 -1.12
N TRP A 194 -3.12 9.27 -1.17
CA TRP A 194 -2.15 9.48 -0.11
C TRP A 194 -0.77 9.63 -0.75
N TYR A 195 0.18 10.09 0.04
CA TYR A 195 1.55 10.28 -0.40
C TYR A 195 2.50 9.81 0.70
N HIS A 196 3.63 9.26 0.32
CA HIS A 196 4.57 8.66 1.26
C HIS A 196 6.00 8.73 0.75
N SER A 197 6.97 8.52 1.63
CA SER A 197 8.36 8.36 1.18
C SER A 197 8.52 7.06 0.40
N HIS A 198 9.25 7.14 -0.72
CA HIS A 198 9.68 5.98 -1.50
C HIS A 198 11.20 5.70 -1.31
N SER A 199 11.79 6.28 -0.26
CA SER A 199 13.18 6.07 0.13
C SER A 199 13.26 5.15 1.35
N GLY A 200 13.89 3.98 1.15
CA GLY A 200 14.12 3.00 2.21
C GLY A 200 12.82 2.62 2.94
N MET A 201 12.86 2.65 4.27
CA MET A 201 11.73 2.31 5.15
C MET A 201 11.13 3.53 5.85
N GLN A 202 11.34 4.72 5.32
CA GLN A 202 10.89 5.98 5.94
C GLN A 202 9.37 6.06 6.12
N GLU A 203 8.59 5.43 5.22
CA GLU A 203 7.14 5.29 5.34
C GLU A 203 6.71 4.74 6.71
N GLN A 204 7.35 3.65 7.17
CA GLN A 204 7.02 3.00 8.44
C GLN A 204 7.20 3.90 9.68
N ILE A 205 8.06 4.92 9.56
CA ILE A 205 8.45 5.76 10.69
C ILE A 205 7.89 7.18 10.59
N GLY A 206 6.84 7.40 9.80
CA GLY A 206 6.04 8.64 9.82
C GLY A 206 5.92 9.38 8.50
N MET A 207 6.61 8.94 7.45
CA MET A 207 6.56 9.57 6.12
C MET A 207 5.38 9.06 5.30
N TYR A 208 4.16 9.33 5.77
CA TYR A 208 2.89 9.12 5.04
C TYR A 208 1.91 10.25 5.35
N GLY A 209 1.04 10.61 4.40
CA GLY A 209 0.05 11.68 4.54
C GLY A 209 -1.10 11.57 3.54
N SER A 210 -2.21 12.27 3.80
CA SER A 210 -3.37 12.26 2.90
C SER A 210 -3.19 13.24 1.73
N PHE A 211 -3.61 12.82 0.54
CA PHE A 211 -3.62 13.62 -0.68
C PHE A 211 -5.05 13.70 -1.22
N ILE A 212 -5.70 14.84 -1.03
CA ILE A 212 -7.13 15.01 -1.28
C ILE A 212 -7.32 15.89 -2.51
N MET A 213 -8.03 15.38 -3.51
CA MET A 213 -8.40 16.14 -4.71
C MET A 213 -9.93 16.28 -4.76
N ASN A 214 -10.40 17.51 -4.80
CA ASN A 214 -11.83 17.83 -4.89
C ASN A 214 -12.26 17.93 -6.35
N LYS A 215 -13.53 17.60 -6.61
CA LYS A 215 -14.15 17.91 -7.91
C LYS A 215 -14.17 19.42 -8.12
N ARG A 216 -13.96 19.84 -9.35
CA ARG A 216 -14.11 21.24 -9.73
C ARG A 216 -15.57 21.68 -9.69
N GLU A 217 -15.79 22.98 -9.61
CA GLU A 217 -17.13 23.54 -9.74
C GLU A 217 -17.70 23.24 -11.14
N GLY A 218 -18.99 22.89 -11.20
CA GLY A 218 -19.67 22.54 -12.44
C GLY A 218 -19.23 21.20 -13.06
N ASP A 219 -18.58 20.32 -12.29
CA ASP A 219 -18.27 18.97 -12.75
C ASP A 219 -19.57 18.20 -13.08
N PRO A 220 -19.72 17.66 -14.30
CA PRO A 220 -20.95 16.98 -14.73
C PRO A 220 -21.22 15.67 -13.98
N THR A 221 -20.21 15.10 -13.32
CA THR A 221 -20.32 13.89 -12.49
C THR A 221 -20.60 14.22 -11.03
N PHE A 222 -20.78 15.49 -10.66
CA PHE A 222 -21.01 15.90 -9.28
C PHE A 222 -22.31 15.28 -8.72
N ARG A 223 -22.18 14.54 -7.61
CA ARG A 223 -23.30 13.86 -6.94
C ARG A 223 -23.77 14.66 -5.74
N LYS A 224 -24.90 15.34 -5.89
CA LYS A 224 -25.57 16.07 -4.80
C LYS A 224 -25.99 15.10 -3.68
N GLY A 225 -25.75 15.49 -2.43
CA GLY A 225 -25.93 14.65 -1.24
C GLY A 225 -24.78 13.68 -0.95
N ILE A 226 -23.70 13.71 -1.73
CA ILE A 226 -22.50 12.86 -1.56
C ILE A 226 -21.23 13.71 -1.63
N ASP A 227 -21.08 14.48 -2.71
CA ASP A 227 -19.87 15.26 -3.01
C ASP A 227 -19.88 16.64 -2.32
N ASP A 228 -21.05 17.13 -1.90
CA ASP A 228 -21.30 18.36 -1.13
C ASP A 228 -21.30 18.14 0.40
N LEU A 229 -21.18 16.91 0.87
CA LEU A 229 -21.14 16.61 2.30
C LEU A 229 -19.84 17.11 2.95
N PRO A 230 -19.87 17.50 4.24
CA PRO A 230 -18.68 17.74 5.02
C PRO A 230 -17.73 16.53 4.94
N THR A 231 -16.46 16.78 4.61
CA THR A 231 -15.47 15.71 4.43
C THR A 231 -14.44 15.68 5.55
N VAL A 232 -14.03 14.49 5.97
CA VAL A 232 -12.97 14.29 6.96
C VAL A 232 -11.94 13.30 6.41
N PRO A 233 -10.70 13.74 6.15
CA PRO A 233 -9.58 12.86 5.83
C PRO A 233 -9.16 12.03 7.05
N LEU A 234 -9.05 10.73 6.88
CA LEU A 234 -8.57 9.79 7.89
C LEU A 234 -7.47 8.93 7.24
N ILE A 235 -6.26 8.98 7.77
CA ILE A 235 -5.21 8.04 7.40
C ILE A 235 -4.97 7.05 8.54
N LEU A 236 -5.08 5.77 8.21
CA LEU A 236 -4.82 4.66 9.10
C LEU A 236 -3.36 4.28 9.01
N SER A 237 -2.75 3.97 10.14
CA SER A 237 -1.39 3.43 10.17
C SER A 237 -1.19 2.54 11.38
N GLU A 238 -0.07 1.85 11.38
CA GLU A 238 0.40 1.11 12.52
C GLU A 238 1.81 1.54 12.91
N TRP A 239 2.20 1.25 14.15
CA TRP A 239 3.50 1.59 14.69
C TRP A 239 4.15 0.39 15.33
N THR A 240 5.45 0.20 15.09
CA THR A 240 6.28 -0.77 15.79
C THR A 240 7.51 -0.11 16.38
N ASN A 241 7.89 -0.51 17.58
CA ASN A 241 9.12 -0.10 18.25
C ASN A 241 10.38 -0.76 17.65
N LEU A 242 10.19 -1.72 16.74
CA LEU A 242 11.28 -2.37 16.03
C LEU A 242 11.86 -1.41 15.00
N ASN A 243 13.17 -1.50 14.80
CA ASN A 243 13.81 -0.80 13.68
C ASN A 243 13.24 -1.36 12.36
N PRO A 244 12.75 -0.52 11.43
CA PRO A 244 12.19 -0.96 10.16
C PRO A 244 13.10 -1.89 9.33
N ASP A 245 14.42 -1.68 9.34
CA ASP A 245 15.37 -2.54 8.64
C ASP A 245 15.44 -3.94 9.27
N ASN A 246 15.24 -4.02 10.59
CA ASN A 246 15.13 -5.30 11.27
C ASN A 246 13.81 -6.00 10.90
N VAL A 247 12.70 -5.26 10.84
CA VAL A 247 11.40 -5.79 10.39
C VAL A 247 11.53 -6.34 8.97
N HIS A 248 12.10 -5.56 8.06
CA HIS A 248 12.36 -5.96 6.68
C HIS A 248 13.24 -7.21 6.59
N ARG A 249 14.37 -7.24 7.30
CA ARG A 249 15.25 -8.42 7.37
C ARG A 249 14.53 -9.66 7.89
N MET A 250 13.67 -9.51 8.90
CA MET A 250 12.93 -10.62 9.49
C MET A 250 11.87 -11.18 8.55
N LEU A 251 11.22 -10.32 7.75
CA LEU A 251 10.30 -10.72 6.70
C LEU A 251 11.02 -11.43 5.55
N HIS A 252 12.18 -10.93 5.13
CA HIS A 252 13.02 -11.59 4.11
C HIS A 252 13.51 -12.97 4.57
N ASN A 253 13.82 -13.13 5.86
CA ASN A 253 14.32 -14.40 6.40
C ASN A 253 13.22 -15.37 6.83
N ALA A 254 11.92 -15.01 6.70
CA ALA A 254 10.77 -15.81 7.14
C ALA A 254 10.91 -16.35 8.58
N ASN A 255 11.39 -15.51 9.50
CA ASN A 255 11.62 -15.90 10.90
C ASN A 255 10.31 -15.90 11.69
N ASP A 256 10.06 -16.96 12.48
CA ASP A 256 8.85 -17.15 13.31
C ASP A 256 8.66 -16.13 14.44
N TRP A 257 9.58 -15.17 14.60
CA TRP A 257 9.57 -14.20 15.70
C TRP A 257 8.26 -13.40 15.79
N PHE A 258 7.70 -12.97 14.66
CA PHE A 258 6.43 -12.24 14.66
C PHE A 258 5.25 -13.11 15.09
N ALA A 259 5.24 -14.38 14.69
CA ALA A 259 4.26 -15.35 15.16
C ALA A 259 4.41 -15.64 16.66
N ILE A 260 5.64 -15.71 17.17
CA ILE A 260 5.92 -15.88 18.61
C ILE A 260 5.42 -14.67 19.40
N LYS A 261 5.67 -13.44 18.93
CA LYS A 261 5.23 -12.22 19.62
C LYS A 261 3.72 -12.03 19.61
N LYS A 262 3.04 -12.47 18.55
CA LYS A 262 1.59 -12.44 18.42
C LYS A 262 0.88 -13.57 19.17
N GLY A 263 1.62 -14.54 19.70
CA GLY A 263 1.05 -15.73 20.33
C GLY A 263 0.34 -16.66 19.34
N THR A 264 0.58 -16.49 18.03
CA THR A 264 0.01 -17.34 16.97
C THR A 264 0.86 -18.57 16.68
N THR A 265 1.94 -18.78 17.46
CA THR A 265 2.66 -20.04 17.45
C THR A 265 1.78 -21.15 18.00
N GLN A 266 1.39 -22.09 17.13
CA GLN A 266 0.77 -23.32 17.57
C GLN A 266 1.72 -24.02 18.55
N SER A 267 1.32 -24.19 19.81
CA SER A 267 2.15 -24.93 20.76
C SER A 267 2.30 -26.37 20.28
N TYR A 268 3.51 -26.96 20.36
CA TYR A 268 3.68 -28.39 20.03
C TYR A 268 2.82 -29.27 20.96
N LEU A 269 2.58 -28.79 22.18
CA LEU A 269 1.74 -29.46 23.17
C LEU A 269 0.27 -29.54 22.75
N GLU A 270 -0.33 -28.48 22.18
CA GLU A 270 -1.70 -28.54 21.63
C GLU A 270 -1.78 -29.41 20.37
N ALA A 271 -0.82 -29.29 19.46
CA ALA A 271 -0.81 -30.08 18.23
C ALA A 271 -0.68 -31.59 18.49
N ILE A 272 0.01 -31.98 19.57
CA ILE A 272 0.09 -33.38 20.02
C ILE A 272 -1.23 -33.80 20.68
N LYS A 273 -1.85 -32.94 21.50
CA LYS A 273 -3.09 -33.23 22.20
C LYS A 273 -4.30 -33.36 21.26
N GLU A 274 -4.30 -32.63 20.15
CA GLU A 274 -5.35 -32.65 19.12
C GLU A 274 -5.07 -33.61 17.96
N GLY A 275 -3.96 -34.37 17.99
CA GLY A 275 -3.63 -35.37 16.95
C GLY A 275 -3.15 -34.79 15.61
N HIS A 276 -2.84 -33.50 15.55
CA HIS A 276 -2.40 -32.79 14.34
C HIS A 276 -0.86 -32.65 14.21
N PHE A 277 -0.08 -33.44 14.96
CA PHE A 277 1.38 -33.39 14.97
C PHE A 277 2.01 -33.56 13.58
N LYS A 278 1.55 -34.53 12.78
CA LYS A 278 2.07 -34.79 11.42
C LYS A 278 1.78 -33.60 10.48
N THR A 279 0.62 -32.97 10.63
CA THR A 279 0.24 -31.77 9.87
C THR A 279 1.11 -30.58 10.25
N LYS A 280 1.43 -30.41 11.54
CA LYS A 280 2.35 -29.36 12.01
C LYS A 280 3.76 -29.51 11.45
N VAL A 281 4.36 -30.72 11.54
CA VAL A 281 5.70 -31.00 10.97
C VAL A 281 5.71 -30.77 9.45
N THR A 282 4.63 -31.13 8.77
CA THR A 282 4.50 -30.89 7.32
C THR A 282 4.37 -29.40 6.99
N ASN A 283 3.65 -28.63 7.79
CA ASN A 283 3.49 -27.18 7.60
C ASN A 283 4.77 -26.40 7.93
N GLU A 284 5.51 -26.78 8.96
CA GLU A 284 6.83 -26.21 9.28
C GLU A 284 7.85 -26.55 8.19
N TRP A 285 7.87 -27.78 7.67
CA TRP A 285 8.71 -28.13 6.52
C TRP A 285 8.31 -27.32 5.28
N LYS A 286 7.01 -27.09 5.07
CA LYS A 286 6.51 -26.22 3.99
C LYS A 286 6.69 -24.72 4.26
N ARG A 287 7.22 -24.31 5.42
CA ARG A 287 7.29 -22.91 5.88
C ARG A 287 5.96 -22.15 5.74
N MET A 288 4.84 -22.87 5.82
CA MET A 288 3.51 -22.26 5.82
C MET A 288 3.18 -21.87 7.25
N LEU A 289 3.50 -20.62 7.60
CA LEU A 289 2.92 -19.96 8.77
C LEU A 289 1.39 -19.97 8.63
N ALA A 290 0.68 -19.96 9.76
CA ALA A 290 -0.76 -19.70 9.75
C ALA A 290 -1.02 -18.42 8.93
N MET A 291 -2.05 -18.43 8.06
CA MET A 291 -2.50 -17.22 7.34
C MET A 291 -2.89 -16.16 8.38
N ASP A 292 -1.93 -15.37 8.82
CA ASP A 292 -2.15 -14.12 9.52
C ASP A 292 -2.13 -13.02 8.46
N VAL A 293 -3.17 -12.20 8.47
CA VAL A 293 -3.40 -11.12 7.50
C VAL A 293 -2.36 -9.99 7.68
N SER A 294 -1.52 -10.06 8.71
CA SER A 294 -0.31 -9.23 8.86
C SER A 294 0.91 -10.10 9.21
N ASP A 295 2.05 -9.91 8.56
CA ASP A 295 3.27 -10.68 8.87
C ASP A 295 4.09 -10.07 10.03
N VAL A 296 3.69 -8.90 10.55
CA VAL A 296 4.46 -8.07 11.51
C VAL A 296 3.65 -7.81 12.79
N TYR A 297 4.32 -7.83 13.94
CA TYR A 297 3.75 -7.39 15.23
C TYR A 297 3.87 -5.87 15.38
N TYR A 298 2.77 -5.24 15.76
CA TYR A 298 2.68 -3.79 15.93
C TYR A 298 2.34 -3.44 17.38
N ASP A 299 2.98 -2.38 17.90
CA ASP A 299 2.77 -1.88 19.25
C ASP A 299 1.51 -1.00 19.35
N LYS A 300 1.14 -0.31 18.27
CA LYS A 300 -0.05 0.55 18.19
C LYS A 300 -0.66 0.59 16.79
N PHE A 301 -1.97 0.83 16.75
CA PHE A 301 -2.69 1.26 15.57
C PHE A 301 -3.13 2.70 15.76
N LEU A 302 -3.04 3.51 14.72
CA LEU A 302 -3.24 4.96 14.78
C LEU A 302 -4.23 5.40 13.70
N ILE A 303 -5.04 6.40 14.05
CA ILE A 303 -5.87 7.16 13.11
C ILE A 303 -5.37 8.59 13.16
N ASN A 304 -4.92 9.12 12.02
CA ASN A 304 -4.31 10.45 11.96
C ASN A 304 -3.19 10.65 13.01
N GLY A 305 -2.39 9.61 13.27
CA GLY A 305 -1.24 9.66 14.19
C GLY A 305 -1.60 9.62 15.69
N ALA A 306 -2.87 9.39 16.03
CA ALA A 306 -3.35 9.29 17.40
C ALA A 306 -4.06 7.96 17.69
N ASP A 307 -4.12 7.58 18.96
CA ASP A 307 -4.88 6.43 19.47
C ASP A 307 -6.38 6.81 19.57
N GLY A 308 -6.97 7.04 18.40
CA GLY A 308 -8.34 7.56 18.24
C GLY A 308 -8.40 9.06 17.94
N GLN A 309 -9.54 9.50 17.43
CA GLN A 309 -9.81 10.90 17.11
C GLN A 309 -11.24 11.26 17.49
N GLN A 310 -11.42 12.41 18.15
CA GLN A 310 -12.73 12.97 18.45
C GLN A 310 -13.04 14.10 17.46
N LEU A 311 -14.21 14.02 16.81
CA LEU A 311 -14.69 15.01 15.85
C LEU A 311 -15.89 15.76 16.44
N SER A 312 -15.62 16.70 17.35
CA SER A 312 -16.65 17.46 18.09
C SER A 312 -17.43 18.47 17.26
N GLN A 313 -17.00 18.74 16.02
CA GLN A 313 -17.66 19.66 15.10
C GLN A 313 -19.00 19.15 14.53
N PHE A 314 -19.31 17.85 14.69
CA PHE A 314 -20.52 17.25 14.17
C PHE A 314 -21.54 16.97 15.28
N LYS A 315 -22.83 17.08 14.94
CA LYS A 315 -23.96 16.76 15.82
C LYS A 315 -24.73 15.56 15.31
N ALA A 316 -25.54 14.98 16.19
CA ALA A 316 -26.43 13.88 15.82
C ALA A 316 -27.32 14.27 14.62
N GLY A 317 -27.45 13.36 13.65
CA GLY A 317 -28.16 13.56 12.40
C GLY A 317 -27.30 14.09 11.24
N ASP A 318 -26.10 14.60 11.51
CA ASP A 318 -25.21 15.07 10.44
C ASP A 318 -24.74 13.90 9.55
N LYS A 319 -24.77 14.11 8.23
CA LYS A 319 -24.15 13.21 7.26
C LYS A 319 -22.73 13.69 6.96
N VAL A 320 -21.77 12.79 7.04
CA VAL A 320 -20.34 13.10 6.88
C VAL A 320 -19.71 12.12 5.89
N ARG A 321 -18.85 12.64 5.02
CA ARG A 321 -18.03 11.83 4.10
C ARG A 321 -16.63 11.62 4.69
N LEU A 322 -16.35 10.39 5.10
CA LEU A 322 -15.02 9.99 5.55
C LEU A 322 -14.17 9.58 4.33
N ARG A 323 -13.03 10.25 4.16
CA ARG A 323 -12.04 10.00 3.11
C ARG A 323 -10.88 9.22 3.71
N ILE A 324 -10.88 7.90 3.52
CA ILE A 324 -10.01 7.00 4.26
C ILE A 324 -8.89 6.48 3.37
N ALA A 325 -7.66 6.57 3.85
CA ALA A 325 -6.49 5.94 3.25
C ALA A 325 -5.79 5.05 4.29
N ASN A 326 -5.13 4.00 3.82
CA ASN A 326 -4.26 3.17 4.65
C ASN A 326 -2.80 3.48 4.30
N GLY A 327 -2.15 4.26 5.16
CA GLY A 327 -0.72 4.55 5.11
C GLY A 327 0.11 3.60 5.98
N GLY A 328 -0.48 2.47 6.38
CA GLY A 328 0.21 1.38 7.02
C GLY A 328 1.07 0.60 6.02
N ALA A 329 2.23 0.16 6.48
CA ALA A 329 3.24 -0.46 5.65
C ALA A 329 2.95 -1.94 5.37
N SER A 330 2.21 -2.66 6.25
CA SER A 330 1.84 -4.05 5.97
C SER A 330 0.47 -4.54 6.48
N SER A 331 -0.34 -3.69 7.13
CA SER A 331 -1.64 -4.10 7.70
C SER A 331 -2.83 -3.95 6.74
N TYR A 332 -3.86 -4.76 6.99
CA TYR A 332 -5.23 -4.51 6.55
C TYR A 332 -6.08 -4.04 7.73
N PHE A 333 -6.92 -3.03 7.53
CA PHE A 333 -7.83 -2.53 8.55
C PHE A 333 -9.27 -2.89 8.22
N TRP A 334 -9.97 -3.47 9.19
CA TRP A 334 -11.42 -3.56 9.16
C TRP A 334 -12.02 -2.31 9.80
N ILE A 335 -12.86 -1.62 9.04
CA ILE A 335 -13.56 -0.42 9.49
C ILE A 335 -15.02 -0.78 9.72
N ASN A 336 -15.46 -0.56 10.95
CA ASN A 336 -16.84 -0.71 11.38
C ASN A 336 -17.34 0.65 11.88
N TYR A 337 -18.65 0.86 11.81
CA TYR A 337 -19.29 2.04 12.38
C TYR A 337 -20.33 1.62 13.42
N ALA A 338 -20.16 2.10 14.66
CA ALA A 338 -21.08 1.75 15.75
C ALA A 338 -22.49 2.31 15.53
N GLY A 339 -22.65 3.37 14.72
CA GLY A 339 -23.94 3.95 14.40
C GLY A 339 -24.75 3.19 13.33
N GLY A 340 -24.31 2.01 12.91
CA GLY A 340 -25.01 1.17 11.92
C GLY A 340 -24.22 1.01 10.63
N LYS A 341 -24.93 0.97 9.49
CA LYS A 341 -24.30 0.74 8.19
C LYS A 341 -23.49 1.94 7.71
N ILE A 342 -22.48 1.64 6.90
CA ILE A 342 -21.70 2.64 6.15
C ILE A 342 -22.03 2.53 4.67
N THR A 343 -22.01 3.66 3.96
CA THR A 343 -22.21 3.66 2.50
C THR A 343 -20.88 3.93 1.80
N VAL A 344 -20.39 2.97 1.02
CA VAL A 344 -19.20 3.11 0.18
C VAL A 344 -19.60 3.82 -1.11
N VAL A 345 -18.92 4.91 -1.45
CA VAL A 345 -19.26 5.77 -2.61
C VAL A 345 -18.06 6.05 -3.53
N ALA A 346 -16.86 5.63 -3.13
CA ALA A 346 -15.65 5.75 -3.94
C ALA A 346 -14.61 4.69 -3.50
N SER A 347 -13.74 4.29 -4.42
CA SER A 347 -12.57 3.42 -4.21
C SER A 347 -11.41 3.92 -5.05
N ASP A 348 -10.21 4.03 -4.47
CA ASP A 348 -8.97 4.44 -5.15
C ASP A 348 -9.11 5.70 -6.01
N GLY A 349 -9.83 6.69 -5.48
CA GLY A 349 -10.11 7.97 -6.16
C GLY A 349 -11.27 7.96 -7.15
N ASN A 350 -11.74 6.78 -7.56
CA ASN A 350 -12.85 6.63 -8.49
C ASN A 350 -14.18 6.56 -7.76
N ASP A 351 -15.19 7.23 -8.31
CA ASP A 351 -16.55 7.11 -7.82
C ASP A 351 -17.15 5.75 -8.17
N VAL A 352 -17.90 5.19 -7.23
CA VAL A 352 -18.65 3.94 -7.43
C VAL A 352 -20.12 4.16 -7.14
N GLU A 353 -20.96 3.26 -7.64
CA GLU A 353 -22.36 3.18 -7.21
C GLU A 353 -22.42 3.01 -5.69
N PRO A 354 -23.24 3.79 -4.96
CA PRO A 354 -23.33 3.68 -3.51
C PRO A 354 -23.73 2.28 -3.04
N VAL A 355 -22.90 1.65 -2.23
CA VAL A 355 -23.18 0.33 -1.63
C VAL A 355 -23.18 0.44 -0.12
N GLU A 356 -24.27 -0.01 0.52
CA GLU A 356 -24.34 -0.13 1.97
C GLU A 356 -23.68 -1.43 2.45
N VAL A 357 -22.78 -1.31 3.42
CA VAL A 357 -22.07 -2.44 4.03
C VAL A 357 -22.03 -2.28 5.55
N ASP A 358 -21.89 -3.39 6.26
CA ASP A 358 -21.71 -3.37 7.73
C ASP A 358 -20.24 -3.12 8.11
N ARG A 359 -19.31 -3.50 7.24
CA ARG A 359 -17.86 -3.36 7.42
C ARG A 359 -17.14 -3.17 6.09
N LEU A 360 -16.04 -2.42 6.12
CA LEU A 360 -15.16 -2.19 4.98
C LEU A 360 -13.74 -2.66 5.32
N ILE A 361 -13.12 -3.44 4.43
CA ILE A 361 -11.68 -3.74 4.53
C ILE A 361 -10.89 -2.71 3.72
N VAL A 362 -9.82 -2.17 4.31
CA VAL A 362 -8.89 -1.24 3.64
C VAL A 362 -7.49 -1.84 3.67
N GLY A 363 -7.00 -2.22 2.49
CA GLY A 363 -5.65 -2.76 2.32
C GLY A 363 -4.59 -1.67 2.24
N GLY A 364 -3.40 -1.98 2.74
CA GLY A 364 -2.22 -1.12 2.59
C GLY A 364 -1.45 -1.45 1.31
N PHE A 365 -0.80 -0.45 0.74
CA PHE A 365 0.06 -0.57 -0.44
C PHE A 365 1.50 -0.11 -0.17
N GLY A 366 1.95 -0.22 1.09
CA GLY A 366 3.27 0.26 1.51
C GLY A 366 4.47 -0.51 0.94
N ASN A 367 5.64 0.13 1.00
CA ASN A 367 6.91 -0.32 0.40
C ASN A 367 7.37 -1.72 0.86
N LEU A 368 6.96 -2.14 2.07
CA LEU A 368 7.26 -3.45 2.64
C LEU A 368 6.69 -4.61 1.81
N ARG A 369 5.55 -4.41 1.14
CA ARG A 369 4.99 -5.44 0.23
C ARG A 369 5.72 -5.49 -1.09
N TYR A 370 6.12 -4.33 -1.64
CA TYR A 370 6.80 -4.26 -2.93
C TYR A 370 8.10 -5.09 -2.95
N HIS A 371 8.87 -5.05 -1.86
CA HIS A 371 10.16 -5.75 -1.78
C HIS A 371 10.03 -7.26 -1.59
N ARG A 372 8.90 -7.79 -1.10
CA ARG A 372 8.69 -9.24 -0.89
C ARG A 372 8.43 -10.00 -2.20
N TYR A 373 7.81 -9.35 -3.18
CA TYR A 373 7.42 -10.01 -4.44
C TYR A 373 8.46 -9.89 -5.56
N HIS A 374 9.56 -9.17 -5.35
CA HIS A 374 10.58 -8.89 -6.38
C HIS A 374 12.00 -9.35 -5.98
N SER A 375 12.11 -10.29 -5.03
CA SER A 375 13.39 -10.92 -4.64
C SER A 375 13.38 -12.42 -4.85
#